data_AF-A0A3M4XW38-F1
#
_entry.id   AF-A0A3M4XW38-F1
#
_cell.length_a   1.000
_cell.length_b   1.000
_cell.length_c   1.000
_cell.angle_alpha   90.00
_cell.angle_beta   90.00
_cell.angle_gamma   90.00
#
_symmetry.space_group_name_H-M   'P 1'
#
loop_
_entity.id
_entity.type
_entity.pdbx_description
1 polymer ?
#
loop_
_entity_poly.entity_id
_entity_poly.type
_entity_poly.pdbx_seq_one_letter_code
_entity_poly.pdbx_strand_id
1 'polypeptide(L)'
;MAHLVEQIAYVGATPWHGLGNRLTQKQPLELWQREAGMNWQIQESPVHFKADTGGNLGTIHSFPEQKLLYRSDNKAPLSVVSNRYQVVQPREVLEFYRDLTEVSGYELETAGILRGGRKFWALARTGQTTALKGNDQVNGYESRARACLQGTITDA
;
A
#
# COMPACT_ATOMS: atom_id res chain seq x y z
N MET A 1 -11.65 6.22 12.80
CA MET A 1 -10.80 5.41 11.88
C MET A 1 -10.41 6.13 10.59
N ALA A 2 -11.15 7.14 10.11
CA ALA A 2 -10.80 7.91 8.92
C ALA A 2 -9.44 8.64 9.00
N HIS A 3 -8.95 8.98 10.20
CA HIS A 3 -7.67 9.68 10.39
C HIS A 3 -6.42 8.92 9.93
N LEU A 4 -6.53 7.61 9.65
CA LEU A 4 -5.42 6.80 9.12
C LEU A 4 -5.45 6.69 7.59
N VAL A 5 -6.53 7.16 6.97
CA VAL A 5 -6.67 7.24 5.51
C VAL A 5 -5.85 8.42 5.04
N GLU A 6 -4.83 8.14 4.24
CA GLU A 6 -4.04 9.18 3.60
C GLU A 6 -4.69 9.58 2.28
N GLN A 7 -4.88 8.59 1.40
CA GLN A 7 -5.52 8.80 0.11
C GLN A 7 -6.13 7.49 -0.40
N ILE A 8 -7.31 7.58 -0.99
CA ILE A 8 -8.06 6.46 -1.58
C ILE A 8 -8.65 6.93 -2.90
N ALA A 9 -8.61 6.09 -3.93
CA ALA A 9 -9.41 6.22 -5.13
C ALA A 9 -10.45 5.11 -5.20
N TYR A 10 -11.64 5.41 -5.71
CA TYR A 10 -12.74 4.45 -5.80
C TYR A 10 -13.62 4.67 -7.02
N VAL A 11 -14.29 3.61 -7.46
CA VAL A 11 -15.31 3.61 -8.50
C VAL A 11 -16.63 3.14 -7.90
N GLY A 12 -17.74 3.71 -8.37
CA GLY A 12 -19.07 3.30 -7.91
C GLY A 12 -19.51 4.02 -6.63
N ALA A 13 -19.77 3.24 -5.57
CA ALA A 13 -20.32 3.73 -4.32
C ALA A 13 -19.27 4.50 -3.50
N THR A 14 -19.69 5.61 -2.89
CA THR A 14 -18.82 6.40 -2.02
C THR A 14 -18.44 5.59 -0.77
N PRO A 15 -17.14 5.50 -0.41
CA PRO A 15 -16.70 4.83 0.80
C PRO A 15 -17.42 5.39 2.03
N TRP A 16 -17.63 4.55 3.05
CA TRP A 16 -18.39 4.88 4.26
C TRP A 16 -17.89 6.14 4.99
N HIS A 17 -16.61 6.48 4.86
CA HIS A 17 -16.00 7.66 5.48
C HIS A 17 -16.09 8.93 4.63
N GLY A 18 -16.62 8.86 3.39
CA GLY A 18 -16.81 10.00 2.51
C GLY A 18 -15.53 10.67 1.99
N LEU A 19 -14.36 10.05 2.15
CA LEU A 19 -13.07 10.57 1.68
C LEU A 19 -12.61 9.78 0.46
N GLY A 20 -11.80 10.42 -0.37
CA GLY A 20 -11.15 9.80 -1.53
C GLY A 20 -11.61 10.40 -2.86
N ASN A 21 -10.95 9.96 -3.91
CA ASN A 21 -11.11 10.49 -5.26
C ASN A 21 -11.97 9.54 -6.07
N ARG A 22 -13.14 10.02 -6.51
CA ARG A 22 -14.04 9.23 -7.34
C ARG A 22 -13.50 9.16 -8.76
N LEU A 23 -13.33 7.94 -9.26
CA LEU A 23 -12.96 7.62 -10.62
C LEU A 23 -14.16 7.05 -11.39
N THR A 24 -14.11 7.14 -12.71
CA THR A 24 -14.99 6.36 -13.57
C THR A 24 -14.40 4.97 -13.83
N GLN A 25 -15.20 4.05 -14.37
CA GLN A 25 -14.72 2.70 -14.70
C GLN A 25 -13.65 2.73 -15.79
N LYS A 26 -12.79 1.70 -15.83
CA LYS A 26 -11.78 1.46 -16.89
C LYS A 26 -10.77 2.60 -17.07
N GLN A 27 -10.49 3.33 -15.99
CA GLN A 27 -9.44 4.34 -15.98
C GLN A 27 -8.04 3.71 -16.05
N PRO A 28 -7.08 4.38 -16.68
CA PRO A 28 -5.72 3.87 -16.82
C PRO A 28 -5.01 3.81 -15.46
N LEU A 29 -4.00 2.95 -15.36
CA LEU A 29 -3.30 2.66 -14.11
C LEU A 29 -2.62 3.89 -13.52
N GLU A 30 -2.12 4.78 -14.37
CA GLU A 30 -1.45 6.02 -14.02
C GLU A 30 -2.40 6.95 -13.25
N LEU A 31 -3.68 6.95 -13.64
CA LEU A 31 -4.69 7.72 -12.93
C LEU A 31 -4.96 7.10 -11.56
N TRP A 32 -5.07 5.78 -11.48
CA TRP A 32 -5.21 5.07 -10.20
C TRP A 32 -4.02 5.34 -9.27
N GLN A 33 -2.79 5.29 -9.79
CA GLN A 33 -1.58 5.58 -9.01
C GLN A 33 -1.62 6.98 -8.42
N ARG A 34 -2.03 7.98 -9.22
CA ARG A 34 -2.11 9.36 -8.76
C ARG A 34 -3.23 9.56 -7.76
N GLU A 35 -4.45 9.11 -8.09
CA GLU A 35 -5.64 9.37 -7.29
C GLU A 35 -5.70 8.53 -6.01
N ALA A 36 -5.09 7.33 -5.99
CA ALA A 36 -4.95 6.52 -4.78
C ALA A 36 -3.71 6.91 -3.93
N GLY A 37 -2.93 7.89 -4.39
CA GLY A 37 -1.71 8.35 -3.71
C GLY A 37 -0.52 7.41 -3.81
N MET A 38 -0.54 6.43 -4.71
CA MET A 38 0.49 5.38 -4.91
C MET A 38 1.60 5.76 -5.90
N ASN A 39 1.66 7.01 -6.36
CA ASN A 39 2.69 7.49 -7.29
C ASN A 39 4.03 7.80 -6.59
N TRP A 40 4.61 6.80 -5.93
CA TRP A 40 5.92 6.87 -5.26
C TRP A 40 6.54 5.48 -5.17
N GLN A 41 7.84 5.44 -4.90
CA GLN A 41 8.60 4.20 -4.77
C GLN A 41 9.10 4.04 -3.33
N ILE A 42 9.11 2.80 -2.86
CA ILE A 42 9.81 2.42 -1.64
C ILE A 42 11.30 2.36 -1.97
N GLN A 43 12.07 3.22 -1.31
CA GLN A 43 13.53 3.24 -1.36
C GLN A 43 14.12 2.65 -0.08
N GLU A 44 15.37 2.19 -0.17
CA GLU A 44 16.08 1.51 0.92
C GLU A 44 17.34 2.31 1.29
N SER A 45 17.69 2.34 2.58
CA SER A 45 18.92 2.97 3.07
C SER A 45 19.48 2.21 4.29
N PRO A 46 20.81 2.17 4.49
CA PRO A 46 21.39 1.62 5.71
C PRO A 46 20.87 2.31 6.97
N VAL A 47 20.73 1.54 8.06
CA VAL A 47 20.36 2.09 9.36
C VAL A 47 21.63 2.55 10.10
N HIS A 48 21.59 3.78 10.60
CA HIS A 48 22.61 4.34 11.48
C HIS A 48 21.98 4.81 12.79
N PHE A 49 22.67 4.62 13.91
CA PHE A 49 22.24 5.09 15.23
C PHE A 49 23.38 5.77 15.97
N LYS A 50 23.02 6.63 16.94
CA LYS A 50 23.98 7.32 17.81
C LYS A 50 23.86 6.70 19.21
N ALA A 51 24.96 6.20 19.75
CA ALA A 51 24.99 5.55 21.07
C ALA A 51 25.37 6.52 22.19
N ASP A 52 26.15 7.56 21.89
CA ASP A 52 26.68 8.49 22.89
C ASP A 52 25.84 9.76 22.99
N THR A 53 25.37 10.08 24.21
CA THR A 53 24.58 11.28 24.53
C THR A 53 25.41 12.42 25.14
N GLY A 54 26.72 12.24 25.35
CA GLY A 54 27.60 13.22 26.01
C GLY A 54 28.89 13.49 25.22
N GLY A 55 28.93 14.61 24.49
CA GLY A 55 30.11 15.09 23.77
C GLY A 55 29.83 15.45 22.32
N ASN A 56 30.50 16.48 21.80
CA ASN A 56 30.08 17.32 20.66
C ASN A 56 30.04 16.67 19.26
N LEU A 57 30.10 15.34 19.15
CA LEU A 57 29.82 14.54 17.95
C LEU A 57 29.72 13.07 18.39
N GLY A 58 28.53 12.63 18.81
CA GLY A 58 28.31 11.22 19.19
C GLY A 58 28.67 10.27 18.04
N THR A 59 29.31 9.16 18.38
CA THR A 59 29.76 8.14 17.42
C THR A 59 28.56 7.60 16.62
N ILE A 60 28.69 7.59 15.29
CA ILE A 60 27.66 7.01 14.40
C ILE A 60 27.98 5.53 14.21
N HIS A 61 27.08 4.68 14.70
CA HIS A 61 27.14 3.24 14.51
C HIS A 61 26.22 2.83 13.35
N SER A 62 26.60 1.79 12.62
CA SER A 62 25.78 1.20 11.56
C SER A 62 25.16 -0.10 12.03
N PHE A 63 23.94 -0.41 11.58
CA PHE A 63 23.29 -1.69 11.85
C PHE A 63 23.06 -2.45 10.53
N PRO A 64 24.06 -3.19 10.01
CA PRO A 64 24.06 -3.72 8.64
C PRO A 64 23.03 -4.85 8.41
N GLU A 65 22.53 -5.48 9.47
CA GLU A 65 21.50 -6.52 9.38
C GLU A 65 20.12 -5.97 9.01
N GLN A 66 19.93 -4.65 9.16
CA GLN A 66 18.67 -3.97 8.91
C GLN A 66 18.84 -2.81 7.93
N LYS A 67 17.75 -2.48 7.26
CA LYS A 67 17.63 -1.37 6.33
C LYS A 67 16.36 -0.59 6.61
N LEU A 68 16.44 0.72 6.42
CA LEU A 68 15.30 1.62 6.47
C LEU A 68 14.62 1.64 5.10
N LEU A 69 13.31 1.41 5.10
CA LEU A 69 12.44 1.68 3.97
C LEU A 69 11.86 3.10 4.12
N TYR A 70 11.87 3.88 3.06
CA TYR A 70 11.32 5.24 3.04
C TYR A 70 10.70 5.56 1.68
N ARG A 71 9.87 6.59 1.62
CA ARG A 71 9.21 7.00 0.37
C ARG A 71 10.12 7.87 -0.49
N SER A 72 10.09 7.66 -1.80
CA SER A 72 10.88 8.43 -2.75
C SER A 72 10.50 9.91 -2.83
N ASP A 73 9.21 10.23 -2.64
CA ASP A 73 8.60 11.54 -2.87
C ASP A 73 8.87 12.55 -1.74
N ASN A 74 8.70 12.14 -0.49
CA ASN A 74 8.79 13.02 0.68
C ASN A 74 9.83 12.57 1.71
N LYS A 75 10.56 11.47 1.42
CA LYS A 75 11.55 10.86 2.32
C LYS A 75 10.97 10.40 3.67
N ALA A 76 9.66 10.26 3.79
CA ALA A 76 9.03 9.80 5.02
C ALA A 76 9.44 8.34 5.32
N PRO A 77 9.85 8.04 6.56
CA PRO A 77 10.22 6.69 6.95
C PRO A 77 8.99 5.79 7.00
N LEU A 78 9.10 4.59 6.44
CA LEU A 78 8.05 3.58 6.42
C LEU A 78 8.28 2.54 7.51
N SER A 79 9.41 1.84 7.47
CA SER A 79 9.77 0.82 8.46
C SER A 79 11.24 0.45 8.38
N VAL A 80 11.77 -0.10 9.48
CA VAL A 80 13.06 -0.79 9.48
C VAL A 80 12.80 -2.28 9.34
N VAL A 81 13.49 -2.91 8.40
CA VAL A 81 13.31 -4.33 8.06
C VAL A 81 14.66 -5.03 7.99
N SER A 82 14.66 -6.36 8.14
CA SER A 82 15.86 -7.16 7.89
C SER A 82 16.35 -6.97 6.45
N ASN A 83 17.65 -7.11 6.21
CA ASN A 83 18.22 -6.97 4.87
C ASN A 83 17.61 -7.95 3.84
N ARG A 84 17.17 -9.14 4.29
CA ARG A 84 16.49 -10.16 3.48
C ARG A 84 15.03 -9.83 3.09
N TYR A 85 14.45 -8.75 3.61
CA TYR A 85 13.07 -8.38 3.30
C TYR A 85 12.96 -7.97 1.82
N GLN A 86 12.08 -8.64 1.09
CA GLN A 86 11.74 -8.26 -0.28
C GLN A 86 10.75 -7.10 -0.27
N VAL A 87 11.06 -6.04 -1.01
CA VAL A 87 10.16 -4.91 -1.23
C VAL A 87 9.29 -5.21 -2.45
N VAL A 88 7.99 -5.00 -2.30
CA VAL A 88 7.01 -4.96 -3.40
C VAL A 88 6.54 -3.53 -3.47
N GLN A 89 6.58 -2.97 -4.66
CA GLN A 89 6.25 -1.56 -4.89
C GLN A 89 4.73 -1.33 -4.91
N PRO A 90 4.24 -0.12 -4.54
CA PRO A 90 2.82 0.23 -4.69
C PRO A 90 2.31 0.01 -6.12
N ARG A 91 3.14 0.35 -7.11
CA ARG A 91 2.87 0.12 -8.53
C ARG A 91 2.65 -1.36 -8.87
N GLU A 92 3.47 -2.26 -8.34
CA GLU A 92 3.35 -3.70 -8.61
C GLU A 92 2.01 -4.27 -8.11
N VAL A 93 1.47 -3.74 -7.01
CA VAL A 93 0.14 -4.14 -6.52
C VAL A 93 -0.95 -3.74 -7.50
N LEU A 94 -0.87 -2.54 -8.08
CA LEU A 94 -1.83 -2.09 -9.08
C LEU A 94 -1.66 -2.83 -10.41
N GLU A 95 -0.42 -3.11 -10.83
CA GLU A 95 -0.11 -3.85 -12.06
C GLU A 95 -0.66 -5.28 -12.01
N PHE A 96 -0.57 -5.95 -10.86
CA PHE A 96 -1.19 -7.25 -10.66
C PHE A 96 -2.69 -7.24 -11.00
N TYR A 97 -3.40 -6.17 -10.64
CA TYR A 97 -4.81 -6.03 -10.98
C TYR A 97 -5.05 -5.72 -12.44
N ARG A 98 -4.19 -4.93 -13.09
CA ARG A 98 -4.27 -4.72 -14.55
C ARG A 98 -4.21 -6.05 -15.29
N ASP A 99 -3.25 -6.90 -14.93
CA ASP A 99 -3.06 -8.19 -15.58
C ASP A 99 -4.31 -9.09 -15.37
N LEU A 100 -4.94 -9.04 -14.20
CA LEU A 100 -6.23 -9.70 -13.95
C LEU A 100 -7.39 -9.08 -14.74
N THR A 101 -7.43 -7.76 -14.90
CA THR A 101 -8.48 -7.10 -15.70
C THR A 101 -8.42 -7.51 -17.16
N GLU A 102 -7.21 -7.68 -17.72
CA GLU A 102 -6.98 -8.07 -19.11
C GLU A 102 -7.32 -9.54 -19.37
N VAL A 103 -7.01 -10.44 -18.43
CA VAL A 103 -7.19 -11.89 -18.60
C VAL A 103 -8.58 -12.37 -18.19
N SER A 104 -9.17 -11.77 -17.15
CA SER A 104 -10.36 -12.31 -16.49
C SER A 104 -11.54 -11.32 -16.38
N GLY A 105 -11.42 -10.14 -16.99
CA GLY A 105 -12.49 -9.13 -17.01
C GLY A 105 -12.75 -8.50 -15.65
N TYR A 106 -11.77 -8.53 -14.76
CA TYR A 106 -11.88 -7.91 -13.44
C TYR A 106 -11.90 -6.39 -13.58
N GLU A 107 -12.53 -5.70 -12.64
CA GLU A 107 -12.58 -4.24 -12.63
C GLU A 107 -12.07 -3.72 -11.30
N LEU A 108 -11.05 -2.86 -11.35
CA LEU A 108 -10.53 -2.19 -10.16
C LEU A 108 -11.62 -1.29 -9.57
N GLU A 109 -11.98 -1.53 -8.31
CA GLU A 109 -13.08 -0.84 -7.65
C GLU A 109 -12.57 0.15 -6.60
N THR A 110 -11.53 -0.19 -5.85
CA THR A 110 -10.96 0.72 -4.85
C THR A 110 -9.48 0.44 -4.65
N ALA A 111 -8.69 1.48 -4.46
CA ALA A 111 -7.29 1.38 -4.09
C ALA A 111 -6.91 2.53 -3.16
N GLY A 112 -5.95 2.31 -2.27
CA GLY A 112 -5.48 3.41 -1.43
C GLY A 112 -4.37 3.07 -0.46
N ILE A 113 -3.99 4.11 0.28
CA ILE A 113 -2.91 4.12 1.24
C ILE A 113 -3.44 4.46 2.62
N LEU A 114 -2.93 3.72 3.60
CA LEU A 114 -3.17 3.93 5.02
C LEU A 114 -1.85 4.13 5.76
N ARG A 115 -1.91 4.87 6.87
CA ARG A 115 -0.81 5.04 7.83
C ARG A 115 0.47 5.63 7.22
N GLY A 116 0.38 6.60 6.31
CA GLY A 116 1.57 7.31 5.81
C GLY A 116 2.35 6.55 4.74
N GLY A 117 1.72 5.65 3.97
CA GLY A 117 2.41 4.76 3.02
C GLY A 117 2.75 3.38 3.57
N ARG A 118 2.63 3.14 4.89
CA ARG A 118 2.99 1.85 5.52
C ARG A 118 2.07 0.70 5.13
N LYS A 119 0.84 1.00 4.71
CA LYS A 119 -0.08 0.00 4.19
C LYS A 119 -0.70 0.53 2.90
N PHE A 120 -0.70 -0.28 1.86
CA PHE A 120 -1.34 0.04 0.59
C PHE A 120 -2.07 -1.20 0.08
N TRP A 121 -3.18 -0.98 -0.60
CA TRP A 121 -4.09 -2.05 -0.98
C TRP A 121 -4.88 -1.67 -2.21
N ALA A 122 -5.36 -2.69 -2.91
CA ALA A 122 -6.32 -2.56 -3.98
C ALA A 122 -7.36 -3.69 -3.90
N LEU A 123 -8.51 -3.42 -4.49
CA LEU A 123 -9.68 -4.28 -4.53
C LEU A 123 -10.25 -4.23 -5.94
N ALA A 124 -10.45 -5.40 -6.53
CA ALA A 124 -11.12 -5.54 -7.80
C ALA A 124 -12.35 -6.43 -7.68
N ARG A 125 -13.36 -6.11 -8.47
CA ARG A 125 -14.56 -6.92 -8.66
C ARG A 125 -14.28 -7.94 -9.75
N THR A 126 -14.66 -9.20 -9.52
CA THR A 126 -14.33 -10.31 -10.43
C THR A 126 -15.33 -10.49 -11.58
N GLY A 127 -16.44 -9.74 -11.57
CA GLY A 127 -17.56 -9.91 -12.50
C GLY A 127 -18.41 -11.16 -12.27
N GLN A 128 -17.98 -12.08 -11.39
CA GLN A 128 -18.77 -13.24 -11.03
C GLN A 128 -19.88 -12.85 -10.05
N THR A 129 -21.10 -13.25 -10.37
CA THR A 129 -22.27 -13.04 -9.53
C THR A 129 -22.98 -14.36 -9.30
N THR A 130 -23.46 -14.57 -8.08
CA THR A 130 -24.26 -15.74 -7.70
C THR A 130 -25.50 -15.27 -6.98
N ALA A 131 -26.65 -15.83 -7.37
CA ALA A 131 -27.90 -15.60 -6.68
C ALA A 131 -28.04 -16.63 -5.54
N LEU A 132 -28.21 -16.13 -4.32
CA LEU A 132 -28.62 -16.94 -3.19
C LEU A 132 -30.14 -17.16 -3.22
N LYS A 133 -30.61 -18.11 -2.40
CA LYS A 133 -32.04 -18.40 -2.24
C LYS A 133 -32.79 -17.12 -1.85
N GLY A 134 -33.80 -16.75 -2.64
CA GLY A 134 -34.54 -15.50 -2.43
C GLY A 134 -34.15 -14.35 -3.38
N ASN A 135 -33.33 -14.61 -4.41
CA ASN A 135 -32.90 -13.63 -5.42
C ASN A 135 -31.89 -12.58 -4.90
N ASP A 136 -31.28 -12.83 -3.74
CA ASP A 136 -30.18 -12.03 -3.21
C ASP A 136 -28.91 -12.24 -4.05
N GLN A 137 -28.47 -11.18 -4.73
CA GLN A 137 -27.27 -11.24 -5.57
C GLN A 137 -26.00 -10.99 -4.74
N VAL A 138 -25.04 -11.90 -4.87
CA VAL A 138 -23.70 -11.79 -4.26
C VAL A 138 -22.67 -11.60 -5.37
N ASN A 139 -21.84 -10.57 -5.23
CA ASN A 139 -20.73 -10.28 -6.16
C ASN A 139 -19.41 -10.81 -5.60
N GLY A 140 -18.60 -11.44 -6.46
CA GLY A 140 -17.24 -11.85 -6.13
C GLY A 140 -16.26 -10.68 -6.15
N TYR A 141 -15.36 -10.65 -5.17
CA TYR A 141 -14.30 -9.64 -5.05
C TYR A 141 -12.95 -10.30 -4.76
N GLU A 142 -11.88 -9.72 -5.31
CA GLU A 142 -10.51 -10.07 -4.98
C GLU A 142 -9.78 -8.87 -4.37
N SER A 143 -9.27 -9.04 -3.15
CA SER A 143 -8.51 -8.01 -2.43
C SER A 143 -7.07 -8.43 -2.21
N ARG A 144 -6.13 -7.50 -2.45
CA ARG A 144 -4.70 -7.68 -2.21
C ARG A 144 -4.21 -6.45 -1.46
N ALA A 145 -3.71 -6.71 -0.27
CA ALA A 145 -3.16 -5.70 0.61
C ALA A 145 -1.70 -6.02 0.91
N ARG A 146 -0.87 -4.98 0.99
CA ARG A 146 0.48 -5.10 1.50
C ARG A 146 0.69 -4.13 2.65
N ALA A 147 1.38 -4.62 3.67
CA ALA A 147 1.86 -3.82 4.78
C ALA A 147 3.38 -3.90 4.85
N CYS A 148 4.04 -2.77 5.01
CA CYS A 148 5.38 -2.73 5.54
C CYS A 148 5.29 -3.25 6.99
N LEU A 149 5.94 -4.38 7.27
CA LEU A 149 6.01 -4.92 8.63
C LEU A 149 6.67 -3.87 9.51
N GLN A 150 5.93 -3.35 10.48
CA GLN A 150 6.51 -2.60 11.59
C GLN A 150 7.19 -3.66 12.46
N GLY A 151 8.52 -3.68 12.45
CA GLY A 151 9.30 -4.69 13.16
C GLY A 151 8.96 -4.69 14.64
N THR A 152 8.09 -5.60 15.07
CA THR A 152 8.25 -6.21 16.39
C THR A 152 9.50 -7.07 16.27
N ILE A 153 10.56 -6.65 16.95
CA ILE A 153 11.69 -7.51 17.28
C ILE A 153 11.09 -8.66 18.09
N THR A 154 10.80 -9.78 17.44
CA THR A 154 10.59 -11.04 18.14
C THR A 154 11.88 -11.80 18.03
N ASP A 155 12.67 -11.73 19.10
CA ASP A 155 13.74 -12.67 19.40
C ASP A 155 13.19 -14.10 19.37
N ALA A 156 13.92 -14.98 18.70
CA ALA A 156 14.01 -16.40 18.99
C ALA A 156 15.38 -16.90 18.52
#